data_AF-Q71J67-F1
#
_entry.id   AF-Q71J67-F1
#
_cell.length_a   1.000
_cell.length_b   1.000
_cell.length_c   1.000
_cell.angle_alpha   90.00
_cell.angle_beta   90.00
_cell.angle_gamma   90.00
#
_symmetry.space_group_name_H-M   'P 1'
#
loop_
_entity.id
_entity.type
_entity.pdbx_description
1 polymer ?
#
loop_
_entity_poly.entity_id
_entity_poly.type
_entity_poly.pdbx_seq_one_letter_code
_entity_poly.pdbx_strand_id
1 'polypeptide(L)'
;AAAVASGEVVAALGSDTGGSIRQPASFNGIFGIKPTYGRVSRWGLIAFASSLDQIGVMSKRVKDSAEVLNVIAGADDRDATVSEKEVPDYTSFLGKDVKGLRVAVPKEYMSDAV
;
A
#
# COMPACT_ATOMS: atom_id res chain seq x y z
N ALA A 1 -1.32 8.03 -9.40
CA ALA A 1 0.06 8.53 -9.22
C ALA A 1 0.22 9.97 -9.71
N ALA A 2 0.10 10.23 -11.02
CA ALA A 2 0.28 11.57 -11.59
C ALA A 2 -0.51 12.68 -10.87
N ALA A 3 -1.83 12.48 -10.65
CA ALA A 3 -2.67 13.46 -9.93
C ALA A 3 -2.19 13.77 -8.50
N VAL A 4 -1.63 12.77 -7.79
CA VAL A 4 -1.01 12.99 -6.48
C VAL A 4 0.27 13.78 -6.65
N ALA A 5 1.12 13.45 -7.63
CA ALA A 5 2.39 14.13 -7.86
C ALA A 5 2.21 15.60 -8.28
N SER A 6 1.26 15.88 -9.19
CA SER A 6 0.89 17.23 -9.60
C SER A 6 0.22 18.04 -8.50
N GLY A 7 -0.30 17.39 -7.45
CA GLY A 7 -0.97 18.04 -6.34
C GLY A 7 -2.45 18.34 -6.59
N GLU A 8 -3.06 17.72 -7.60
CA GLU A 8 -4.51 17.77 -7.84
C GLU A 8 -5.29 17.09 -6.71
N VAL A 9 -4.71 16.05 -6.09
CA VAL A 9 -5.29 15.35 -4.95
C VAL A 9 -4.25 15.07 -3.87
N VAL A 10 -4.71 15.00 -2.61
CA VAL A 10 -3.84 14.71 -1.43
C VAL A 10 -3.40 13.25 -1.43
N ALA A 11 -4.33 12.34 -1.72
CA ALA A 11 -4.10 10.91 -1.82
C ALA A 11 -5.01 10.30 -2.89
N ALA A 12 -4.61 9.14 -3.40
CA ALA A 12 -5.40 8.38 -4.37
C ALA A 12 -5.37 6.89 -4.03
N LEU A 13 -6.49 6.22 -4.29
CA LEU A 13 -6.55 4.76 -4.29
C LEU A 13 -6.00 4.22 -5.62
N GLY A 14 -5.41 3.04 -5.55
CA GLY A 14 -5.05 2.22 -6.71
C GLY A 14 -5.14 0.74 -6.36
N SER A 15 -4.98 -0.13 -7.35
CA SER A 15 -4.80 -1.57 -7.16
C SER A 15 -3.38 -1.98 -7.53
N ASP A 16 -2.81 -2.98 -6.86
CA ASP A 16 -1.48 -3.53 -7.14
C ASP A 16 -1.57 -5.05 -7.18
N THR A 17 -1.64 -5.58 -8.40
CA THR A 17 -1.60 -7.03 -8.69
C THR A 17 -0.15 -7.52 -8.79
N GLY A 18 0.73 -6.70 -9.38
CA GLY A 18 2.12 -7.08 -9.68
C GLY A 18 3.11 -5.90 -9.67
N GLY A 19 2.75 -4.79 -9.04
CA GLY A 19 3.54 -3.56 -8.99
C GLY A 19 2.77 -2.28 -9.26
N SER A 20 1.47 -2.37 -9.59
CA SER A 20 0.67 -1.26 -10.13
C SER A 20 0.38 -0.09 -9.16
N ILE A 21 0.78 -0.18 -7.89
CA ILE A 21 0.87 0.98 -6.98
C ILE A 21 2.34 1.40 -6.82
N ARG A 22 3.22 0.44 -6.49
CA ARG A 22 4.61 0.72 -6.12
C ARG A 22 5.42 1.30 -7.28
N GLN A 23 5.27 0.76 -8.49
CA GLN A 23 6.01 1.21 -9.66
C GLN A 23 5.54 2.61 -10.13
N PRO A 24 4.23 2.91 -10.29
CA PRO A 24 3.80 4.27 -10.58
C PRO A 24 4.19 5.29 -9.51
N ALA A 25 4.17 4.91 -8.23
CA ALA A 25 4.63 5.77 -7.15
C ALA A 25 6.13 6.11 -7.29
N SER A 26 6.97 5.11 -7.57
CA SER A 26 8.40 5.29 -7.84
C SER A 26 8.64 6.23 -9.03
N PHE A 27 7.96 6.02 -10.16
CA PHE A 27 8.14 6.85 -11.37
C PHE A 27 7.66 8.29 -11.20
N ASN A 28 6.72 8.53 -10.28
CA ASN A 28 6.17 9.87 -10.03
C ASN A 28 6.76 10.54 -8.78
N GLY A 29 7.76 9.95 -8.12
CA GLY A 29 8.41 10.53 -6.95
C GLY A 29 7.48 10.71 -5.75
N ILE A 30 6.54 9.79 -5.53
CA ILE A 30 5.57 9.83 -4.43
C ILE A 30 5.61 8.54 -3.61
N PHE A 31 4.94 8.53 -2.47
CA PHE A 31 4.78 7.33 -1.65
C PHE A 31 3.64 6.45 -2.20
N GLY A 32 3.82 5.13 -2.17
CA GLY A 32 2.81 4.16 -2.58
C GLY A 32 2.93 2.88 -1.77
N ILE A 33 1.82 2.43 -1.18
CA ILE A 33 1.76 1.22 -0.36
C ILE A 33 0.71 0.25 -0.90
N LYS A 34 1.13 -0.99 -1.12
CA LYS A 34 0.25 -2.16 -1.26
C LYS A 34 0.25 -2.89 0.09
N PRO A 35 -0.89 -3.01 0.79
CA PRO A 35 -0.94 -3.72 2.07
C PRO A 35 -0.81 -5.25 1.87
N THR A 36 -0.82 -5.99 2.97
CA THR A 36 -0.93 -7.45 2.97
C THR A 36 -2.18 -7.89 2.19
N TYR A 37 -2.10 -8.98 1.42
CA TYR A 37 -3.28 -9.56 0.77
C TYR A 37 -4.36 -9.86 1.81
N GLY A 38 -5.59 -9.43 1.51
CA GLY A 38 -6.73 -9.51 2.42
C GLY A 38 -6.78 -8.42 3.49
N ARG A 39 -5.91 -7.40 3.48
CA ARG A 39 -6.02 -6.29 4.44
C ARG A 39 -7.13 -5.29 4.06
N VAL A 40 -7.35 -5.08 2.77
CA VAL A 40 -8.43 -4.25 2.23
C VAL A 40 -9.33 -5.15 1.40
N SER A 41 -10.64 -5.04 1.62
CA SER A 41 -11.66 -5.77 0.86
C SER A 41 -11.54 -5.47 -0.63
N ARG A 42 -11.78 -6.50 -1.44
CA ARG A 42 -11.83 -6.43 -2.90
C ARG A 42 -13.27 -6.41 -3.40
N TRP A 43 -14.27 -6.36 -2.52
CA TRP A 43 -15.65 -6.20 -2.93
C TRP A 43 -15.85 -4.86 -3.67
N GLY A 44 -16.34 -4.93 -4.91
CA GLY A 44 -16.46 -3.77 -5.80
C GLY A 44 -15.19 -3.42 -6.61
N LEU A 45 -14.06 -4.08 -6.36
CA LEU A 45 -12.90 -4.03 -7.26
C LEU A 45 -13.15 -4.96 -8.46
N ILE A 46 -12.99 -4.45 -9.67
CA ILE A 46 -12.98 -5.29 -10.87
C ILE A 46 -11.72 -6.16 -10.83
N ALA A 47 -11.91 -7.48 -10.74
CA ALA A 47 -10.81 -8.43 -10.58
C ALA A 47 -9.96 -8.52 -11.85
N PHE A 48 -8.64 -8.54 -11.66
CA PHE A 48 -7.67 -8.88 -12.70
C PHE A 48 -7.02 -10.24 -12.40
N ALA A 49 -6.44 -10.41 -11.22
CA ALA A 49 -5.97 -11.70 -10.73
C ALA A 49 -6.32 -11.86 -9.25
N SER A 50 -7.40 -12.58 -8.96
CA SER A 50 -8.02 -12.60 -7.63
C SER A 50 -7.08 -12.98 -6.49
N SER A 51 -6.08 -13.83 -6.71
CA SER A 51 -5.12 -14.22 -5.67
C SER A 51 -4.01 -13.20 -5.42
N LEU A 52 -3.94 -12.13 -6.22
CA LEU A 52 -2.86 -11.15 -6.21
C LEU A 52 -3.36 -9.71 -6.01
N ASP A 53 -4.60 -9.41 -6.42
CA ASP A 53 -5.18 -8.07 -6.36
C ASP A 53 -5.27 -7.55 -4.92
N GLN A 54 -4.82 -6.30 -4.73
CA GLN A 54 -5.04 -5.54 -3.50
C GLN A 54 -5.21 -4.06 -3.80
N ILE A 55 -6.19 -3.43 -3.17
CA ILE A 55 -6.30 -1.97 -3.10
C ILE A 55 -5.24 -1.44 -2.13
N GLY A 56 -4.64 -0.30 -2.46
CA GLY A 56 -3.74 0.42 -1.60
C GLY A 56 -3.77 1.92 -1.89
N VAL A 57 -2.80 2.65 -1.32
CA VAL A 57 -2.84 4.12 -1.29
C VAL A 57 -1.56 4.71 -1.86
N MET A 58 -1.71 5.78 -2.64
CA MET A 58 -0.62 6.67 -3.08
C MET A 58 -0.82 8.06 -2.48
N SER A 59 0.25 8.69 -2.02
CA SER A 59 0.22 10.03 -1.40
C SER A 59 1.59 10.72 -1.46
N LYS A 60 1.66 12.03 -1.18
CA LYS A 60 2.96 12.72 -1.02
C LYS A 60 3.61 12.49 0.34
N ARG A 61 2.83 12.13 1.37
CA ARG A 61 3.32 11.90 2.74
C ARG A 61 2.85 10.55 3.26
N VAL A 62 3.75 9.80 3.90
CA VAL A 62 3.42 8.52 4.55
C VAL A 62 2.24 8.65 5.52
N LYS A 63 2.13 9.78 6.23
CA LYS A 63 1.01 10.07 7.12
C LYS A 63 -0.34 10.00 6.39
N ASP A 64 -0.47 10.63 5.23
CA ASP A 64 -1.73 10.67 4.49
C ASP A 64 -2.15 9.26 4.06
N SER A 65 -1.20 8.42 3.65
CA SER A 65 -1.46 7.01 3.37
C SER A 65 -1.85 6.20 4.61
N ALA A 66 -1.27 6.49 5.78
CA ALA A 66 -1.64 5.82 7.03
C ALA A 66 -3.07 6.16 7.46
N GLU A 67 -3.46 7.44 7.37
CA GLU A 67 -4.82 7.91 7.67
C GLU A 67 -5.86 7.26 6.74
N VAL A 68 -5.59 7.23 5.43
CA VAL A 68 -6.50 6.57 4.48
C VAL A 68 -6.56 5.06 4.74
N LEU A 69 -5.44 4.41 5.05
CA LEU A 69 -5.40 2.97 5.31
C LEU A 69 -6.15 2.59 6.59
N ASN A 70 -6.13 3.44 7.63
CA ASN A 70 -6.96 3.27 8.83
C ASN A 70 -8.46 3.21 8.51
N VAL A 71 -8.90 3.91 7.46
CA VAL A 71 -10.32 3.99 7.07
C VAL A 71 -10.72 2.81 6.19
N ILE A 72 -9.88 2.43 5.22
CA ILE A 72 -10.27 1.45 4.18
C ILE A 72 -9.92 0.00 4.53
N ALA A 73 -9.02 -0.23 5.49
CA ALA A 73 -8.64 -1.58 5.90
C ALA A 73 -9.67 -2.15 6.89
N GLY A 74 -9.86 -3.47 6.85
CA GLY A 74 -10.74 -4.16 7.80
C GLY A 74 -11.54 -5.29 7.17
N ALA A 75 -12.29 -5.98 8.03
CA ALA A 75 -13.20 -7.03 7.62
C ALA A 75 -14.34 -6.48 6.76
N ASP A 76 -14.82 -7.28 5.81
CA ASP A 76 -15.98 -7.01 4.96
C ASP A 76 -16.68 -8.35 4.70
N ASP A 77 -17.94 -8.44 5.09
CA ASP A 77 -18.76 -9.66 4.98
C ASP A 77 -19.05 -10.04 3.51
N ARG A 78 -18.75 -9.16 2.56
CA ARG A 78 -18.93 -9.38 1.13
C ARG A 78 -17.67 -9.88 0.41
N ASP A 79 -16.52 -9.95 1.09
CA ASP A 79 -15.27 -10.48 0.55
C ASP A 79 -14.73 -11.62 1.41
N ALA A 80 -14.96 -12.87 0.99
CA ALA A 80 -14.49 -14.06 1.69
C ALA A 80 -12.95 -14.19 1.79
N THR A 81 -12.18 -13.32 1.13
CA THR A 81 -10.71 -13.33 1.16
C THR A 81 -10.11 -12.25 2.06
N VAL A 82 -10.93 -11.34 2.57
CA VAL A 82 -10.48 -10.30 3.50
C VAL A 82 -10.22 -10.90 4.89
N SER A 83 -9.25 -10.33 5.58
CA SER A 83 -8.85 -10.79 6.91
C SER A 83 -9.73 -10.14 7.98
N GLU A 84 -10.19 -10.96 8.92
CA GLU A 84 -10.88 -10.50 10.14
C GLU A 84 -9.92 -10.02 11.24
N LYS A 85 -8.60 -10.03 10.99
CA LYS A 85 -7.63 -9.55 11.97
C LYS A 85 -7.82 -8.05 12.20
N GLU A 86 -7.83 -7.66 13.48
CA GLU A 86 -7.88 -6.26 13.89
C GLU A 86 -6.91 -5.39 13.08
N VAL A 87 -7.41 -4.24 12.65
CA VAL A 87 -6.63 -3.24 11.93
C VAL A 87 -5.94 -2.38 12.98
N PRO A 88 -4.60 -2.40 13.03
CA PRO A 88 -3.91 -1.51 13.96
C PRO A 88 -4.05 -0.07 13.46
N ASP A 89 -4.05 0.89 14.38
CA ASP A 89 -3.92 2.30 14.00
C ASP A 89 -2.52 2.55 13.40
N TYR A 90 -2.46 2.68 12.08
CA TYR A 90 -1.23 2.92 11.33
C TYR A 90 -0.57 4.24 11.70
N THR A 91 -1.36 5.26 12.09
CA THR A 91 -0.81 6.57 12.48
C THR A 91 -0.04 6.48 13.79
N SER A 92 -0.40 5.56 14.68
CA SER A 92 0.30 5.31 15.94
C SER A 92 1.75 4.86 15.75
N PHE A 93 2.16 4.43 14.55
CA PHE A 93 3.54 4.03 14.25
C PHE A 93 4.41 5.15 13.71
N LEU A 94 3.83 6.30 13.34
CA LEU A 94 4.57 7.42 12.78
C LEU A 94 5.52 8.04 13.81
N GLY A 95 6.72 8.38 13.39
CA GLY A 95 7.73 9.04 14.24
C GLY A 95 8.38 8.13 15.29
N LYS A 96 8.07 6.83 15.32
CA LYS A 96 8.76 5.86 16.17
C LYS A 96 10.17 5.55 15.64
N ASP A 97 11.11 5.33 16.55
CA ASP A 97 12.47 4.89 16.23
C ASP A 97 12.47 3.44 15.69
N VAL A 98 13.40 3.16 14.79
CA VAL A 98 13.65 1.85 14.17
C VAL A 98 14.84 1.12 14.83
N LYS A 99 15.38 1.62 15.94
CA LYS A 99 16.46 1.01 16.70
C LYS A 99 16.15 -0.45 17.04
N GLY A 100 17.07 -1.35 16.69
CA GLY A 100 16.93 -2.79 16.90
C GLY A 100 16.20 -3.53 15.78
N LEU A 101 15.66 -2.83 14.77
CA LEU A 101 15.17 -3.49 13.55
C LEU A 101 16.34 -4.00 12.70
N ARG A 102 16.09 -5.08 11.97
CA ARG A 102 17.04 -5.69 11.04
C ARG A 102 16.54 -5.47 9.61
N VAL A 103 17.41 -4.98 8.73
CA VAL A 103 17.14 -4.79 7.31
C VAL A 103 18.04 -5.73 6.53
N ALA A 104 17.44 -6.54 5.64
CA ALA A 104 18.17 -7.46 4.77
C ALA A 104 18.16 -6.93 3.32
N VAL A 105 19.28 -7.12 2.63
CA VAL A 105 19.41 -6.81 1.20
C VAL A 105 19.64 -8.14 0.47
N PRO A 106 18.64 -8.68 -0.26
CA PRO A 106 18.79 -9.93 -1.00
C PRO A 106 19.88 -9.82 -2.05
N LYS A 107 20.81 -10.79 -2.10
CA LYS A 107 21.95 -10.76 -3.03
C LYS A 107 21.48 -10.83 -4.48
N GLU A 108 20.40 -11.55 -4.74
CA GLU A 108 19.78 -11.73 -6.05
C GLU A 108 19.22 -10.42 -6.63
N TYR A 109 18.98 -9.41 -5.80
CA TYR A 109 18.55 -8.07 -6.22
C TYR A 109 19.71 -7.09 -6.36
N MET A 110 20.92 -7.49 -5.95
CA MET A 110 22.14 -6.71 -6.09
C MET A 110 22.90 -7.26 -7.31
N SER A 111 22.57 -6.77 -8.50
CA SER A 111 23.42 -6.93 -9.67
C SER A 111 24.52 -5.86 -9.67
N ASP A 112 25.69 -6.16 -10.25
CA ASP A 112 26.77 -5.19 -10.54
C ASP A 112 26.39 -4.14 -11.63
N ALA A 113 25.10 -3.95 -11.87
CA ALA A 113 24.51 -3.03 -12.85
C ALA A 113 23.14 -2.64 -12.27
N VAL A 114 22.86 -1.41 -11.86
CA VAL A 114 22.94 -0.10 -12.53
C VAL A 114 23.23 0.99 -11.50
#